data_AF-A0A1T2DDS0-F1
#
_entry.id   AF-A0A1T2DDS0-F1
#
_cell.length_a   1.000
_cell.length_b   1.000
_cell.length_c   1.000
_cell.angle_alpha   90.00
_cell.angle_beta   90.00
_cell.angle_gamma   90.00
#
_symmetry.space_group_name_H-M   'P 1'
#
loop_
_entity.id
_entity.type
_entity.pdbx_description
1 polymer ?
#
loop_
_entity_poly.entity_id
_entity_poly.type
_entity_poly.pdbx_seq_one_letter_code
_entity_poly.pdbx_strand_id
1 'polypeptide(L)'
;MSKEKNFKLLQGEISELQEESFNGLTLKVIRDSSTQRYNEKLGALHRALSYVHHCLPDAFSDLRLPILTVVFGEKVPCQVCWDNTPHGKEVYLFLGDKMMFQYNKSLQDELFSSGEKGPRGVCDQIYDDQKRFIENRALWCCCYSPHEQDYQSPVSAKATAIVVHELGHILHENNDKESFWQNNKIASPKVISADLARQVGSYVIGNNPNEFVAEVFTGLVYGKRYSEGIIKEYEKEGGVLPVWDIRGIILNERGEKR
;
A
#
# COMPACT_ATOMS: atom_id res chain seq x y z
N MET A 1 6.75 -18.29 6.48
CA MET A 1 5.58 -18.84 7.20
C MET A 1 4.62 -19.39 6.16
N SER A 2 4.19 -20.66 6.23
CA SER A 2 3.49 -21.30 5.10
C SER A 2 2.02 -20.86 4.99
N LYS A 3 1.56 -20.66 3.74
CA LYS A 3 0.21 -20.24 3.32
C LYS A 3 -0.92 -21.03 4.01
N GLU A 4 -0.69 -22.31 4.31
CA GLU A 4 -1.63 -23.20 5.00
C GLU A 4 -2.00 -22.75 6.42
N LYS A 5 -1.09 -22.11 7.17
CA LYS A 5 -1.37 -21.70 8.56
C LYS A 5 -2.39 -20.57 8.62
N ASN A 6 -2.30 -19.59 7.72
CA ASN A 6 -3.21 -18.45 7.69
C ASN A 6 -4.62 -18.87 7.26
N PHE A 7 -4.75 -19.82 6.32
CA PHE A 7 -6.06 -20.37 5.95
C PHE A 7 -6.65 -21.29 7.01
N LYS A 8 -5.84 -22.12 7.68
CA LYS A 8 -6.31 -22.94 8.82
C LYS A 8 -6.78 -22.11 10.00
N LEU A 9 -6.19 -20.93 10.22
CA LEU A 9 -6.69 -19.93 11.18
C LEU A 9 -8.11 -19.43 10.82
N LEU A 10 -8.44 -19.31 9.53
CA LEU A 10 -9.77 -18.89 9.10
C LEU A 10 -10.82 -20.02 9.09
N GLN A 11 -10.41 -21.26 8.86
CA GLN A 11 -11.35 -22.40 8.70
C GLN A 11 -12.16 -22.75 9.96
N GLY A 12 -11.88 -22.16 11.13
CA GLY A 12 -12.65 -22.35 12.36
C GLY A 12 -13.41 -21.13 12.88
N GLU A 13 -13.19 -19.92 12.32
CA GLU A 13 -13.58 -18.64 12.97
C GLU A 13 -14.20 -17.61 12.01
N ILE A 14 -14.52 -17.99 10.75
CA ILE A 14 -15.28 -17.11 9.85
C ILE A 14 -16.70 -16.93 10.41
N SER A 15 -16.97 -15.71 10.88
CA SER A 15 -18.25 -15.38 11.50
C SER A 15 -19.26 -14.81 10.50
N GLU A 16 -18.79 -14.14 9.44
CA GLU A 16 -19.64 -13.44 8.51
C GLU A 16 -18.92 -13.28 7.15
N LEU A 17 -19.66 -13.53 6.06
CA LEU A 17 -19.26 -13.23 4.69
C LEU A 17 -20.26 -12.19 4.14
N GLN A 18 -19.74 -11.05 3.72
CA GLN A 18 -20.51 -9.97 3.10
C GLN A 18 -19.97 -9.73 1.70
N GLU A 19 -20.84 -9.57 0.71
CA GLU A 19 -20.45 -9.13 -0.63
C GLU A 19 -20.78 -7.65 -0.80
N GLU A 20 -19.81 -6.86 -1.23
CA GLU A 20 -19.96 -5.44 -1.57
C GLU A 20 -19.48 -5.20 -3.00
N SER A 21 -19.91 -4.11 -3.62
CA SER A 21 -19.37 -3.66 -4.90
C SER A 21 -18.79 -2.26 -4.76
N PHE A 22 -17.61 -2.05 -5.32
CA PHE A 22 -16.93 -0.76 -5.37
C PHE A 22 -16.52 -0.47 -6.81
N ASN A 23 -17.17 0.50 -7.49
CA ASN A 23 -16.86 0.89 -8.87
C ASN A 23 -16.66 -0.31 -9.83
N GLY A 24 -17.50 -1.35 -9.72
CA GLY A 24 -17.42 -2.56 -10.55
C GLY A 24 -16.51 -3.67 -10.02
N LEU A 25 -15.69 -3.43 -8.99
CA LEU A 25 -14.97 -4.45 -8.23
C LEU A 25 -15.91 -5.15 -7.26
N THR A 26 -15.99 -6.48 -7.29
CA THR A 26 -16.69 -7.25 -6.24
C THR A 26 -15.74 -7.46 -5.06
N LEU A 27 -16.16 -7.05 -3.86
CA LEU A 27 -15.46 -7.29 -2.62
C LEU A 27 -16.14 -8.42 -1.86
N LYS A 28 -15.42 -9.50 -1.57
CA LYS A 28 -15.86 -10.55 -0.65
C LYS A 28 -15.23 -10.28 0.71
N VAL A 29 -15.99 -9.67 1.61
CA VAL A 29 -15.52 -9.28 2.93
C VAL A 29 -15.79 -10.42 3.91
N ILE A 30 -14.70 -10.97 4.45
CA ILE A 30 -14.71 -11.99 5.49
C ILE A 30 -14.33 -11.31 6.79
N ARG A 31 -15.18 -11.50 7.80
CA ARG A 31 -14.96 -10.98 9.15
C ARG A 31 -14.83 -12.14 10.14
N ASP A 32 -13.75 -12.11 10.91
CA ASP A 32 -13.65 -12.91 12.15
C ASP A 32 -14.50 -12.26 13.25
N SER A 33 -15.20 -13.08 14.03
CA SER A 33 -15.96 -12.69 15.23
C SER A 33 -15.17 -11.83 16.21
N SER A 34 -13.85 -12.01 16.28
CA SER A 34 -12.95 -11.24 17.12
C SER A 34 -12.69 -9.83 16.60
N THR A 35 -13.05 -9.52 15.35
CA THR A 35 -12.65 -8.28 14.68
C THR A 35 -13.17 -7.04 15.40
N GLN A 36 -12.25 -6.38 16.12
CA GLN A 36 -12.43 -5.02 16.61
C GLN A 36 -12.23 -4.00 15.49
N ARG A 37 -12.82 -2.82 15.67
CA ARG A 37 -12.62 -1.65 14.78
C ARG A 37 -12.94 -1.94 13.30
N TYR A 38 -13.86 -2.88 13.04
CA TYR A 38 -14.27 -3.29 11.69
C TYR A 38 -14.60 -2.10 10.78
N ASN A 39 -15.47 -1.19 11.24
CA ASN A 39 -15.89 -0.02 10.46
C ASN A 39 -14.71 0.91 10.11
N GLU A 40 -13.71 1.01 10.97
CA GLU A 40 -12.53 1.85 10.72
C GLU A 40 -11.62 1.22 9.66
N LYS A 41 -11.43 -0.11 9.71
CA LYS A 41 -10.69 -0.86 8.70
C LYS A 41 -11.41 -0.86 7.35
N LEU A 42 -12.73 -1.06 7.35
CA LEU A 42 -13.55 -0.96 6.14
C LEU A 42 -13.49 0.45 5.55
N GLY A 43 -13.57 1.49 6.38
CA GLY A 43 -13.38 2.87 5.93
C GLY A 43 -11.99 3.13 5.34
N ALA A 44 -10.93 2.53 5.91
CA ALA A 44 -9.58 2.62 5.35
C ALA A 44 -9.48 1.91 3.99
N LEU A 45 -10.12 0.75 3.84
CA LEU A 45 -10.22 0.04 2.57
C LEU A 45 -10.92 0.89 1.50
N HIS A 46 -12.11 1.42 1.81
CA HIS A 46 -12.89 2.23 0.86
C HIS A 46 -12.14 3.49 0.42
N ARG A 47 -11.45 4.20 1.35
CA ARG A 47 -10.59 5.34 0.99
C ARG A 47 -9.44 4.92 0.08
N ALA A 48 -8.75 3.83 0.40
CA ALA A 48 -7.63 3.34 -0.40
C ALA A 48 -8.07 2.96 -1.82
N LEU A 49 -9.19 2.24 -1.96
CA LEU A 49 -9.79 1.92 -3.25
C LEU A 49 -10.18 3.19 -4.02
N SER A 50 -10.73 4.19 -3.33
CA SER A 50 -11.07 5.49 -3.93
C SER A 50 -9.85 6.22 -4.46
N TYR A 51 -8.76 6.27 -3.68
CA TYR A 51 -7.53 6.93 -4.12
C TYR A 51 -6.92 6.20 -5.30
N VAL A 52 -6.78 4.87 -5.22
CA VAL A 52 -6.25 4.08 -6.33
C VAL A 52 -7.10 4.25 -7.58
N HIS A 53 -8.43 4.25 -7.46
CA HIS A 53 -9.32 4.51 -8.61
C HIS A 53 -9.13 5.90 -9.18
N HIS A 54 -9.00 6.93 -8.34
CA HIS A 54 -8.78 8.29 -8.82
C HIS A 54 -7.42 8.43 -9.53
N CYS A 55 -6.39 7.75 -9.02
CA CYS A 55 -5.05 7.73 -9.59
C CYS A 55 -4.98 6.88 -10.87
N LEU A 56 -5.79 5.84 -10.96
CA LEU A 56 -5.83 4.88 -12.06
C LEU A 56 -7.29 4.53 -12.33
N PRO A 57 -8.04 5.37 -13.08
CA PRO A 57 -9.47 5.15 -13.32
C PRO A 57 -9.75 3.78 -13.91
N ASP A 58 -8.88 3.37 -14.83
CA ASP A 58 -8.98 2.09 -15.53
C ASP A 58 -8.28 0.94 -14.81
N ALA A 59 -7.63 1.17 -13.66
CA ALA A 59 -6.97 0.09 -12.91
C ALA A 59 -7.94 -1.07 -12.67
N PHE A 60 -9.10 -0.82 -12.08
CA PHE A 60 -9.97 -1.94 -11.67
C PHE A 60 -10.64 -2.67 -12.84
N SER A 61 -10.91 -1.97 -13.94
CA SER A 61 -11.40 -2.59 -15.18
C SER A 61 -10.32 -3.35 -15.94
N ASP A 62 -9.11 -2.79 -16.03
CA ASP A 62 -8.01 -3.35 -16.83
C ASP A 62 -7.22 -4.43 -16.09
N LEU A 63 -7.16 -4.35 -14.75
CA LEU A 63 -6.44 -5.31 -13.91
C LEU A 63 -7.13 -6.65 -13.79
N ARG A 64 -8.34 -6.81 -14.34
CA ARG A 64 -9.10 -8.07 -14.29
C ARG A 64 -9.12 -8.64 -12.88
N LEU A 65 -9.40 -7.80 -11.89
CA LEU A 65 -9.68 -8.22 -10.52
C LEU A 65 -11.20 -8.27 -10.38
N PRO A 66 -11.91 -9.27 -10.92
CA PRO A 66 -13.36 -9.29 -10.81
C PRO A 66 -13.81 -9.42 -9.34
N ILE A 67 -12.96 -10.06 -8.51
CA ILE A 67 -13.24 -10.36 -7.11
C ILE A 67 -11.97 -10.15 -6.29
N LEU A 68 -12.04 -9.30 -5.27
CA LEU A 68 -11.05 -9.18 -4.21
C LEU A 68 -11.65 -9.71 -2.91
N THR A 69 -11.06 -10.75 -2.34
CA THR A 69 -11.47 -11.25 -1.03
C THR A 69 -10.71 -10.50 0.05
N VAL A 70 -11.40 -9.78 0.92
CA VAL A 70 -10.80 -9.04 2.02
C VAL A 70 -11.08 -9.75 3.32
N VAL A 71 -10.04 -10.02 4.10
CA VAL A 71 -10.14 -10.70 5.38
C VAL A 71 -9.76 -9.75 6.51
N PHE A 72 -10.72 -9.43 7.37
CA PHE A 72 -10.48 -8.69 8.60
C PHE A 72 -10.34 -9.64 9.80
N GLY A 73 -9.32 -9.41 10.61
CA GLY A 73 -9.12 -10.11 11.88
C GLY A 73 -8.15 -9.36 12.80
N GLU A 74 -8.11 -9.69 14.09
CA GLU A 74 -7.19 -9.04 15.02
C GLU A 74 -5.74 -9.50 14.80
N LYS A 75 -5.55 -10.82 14.66
CA LYS A 75 -4.24 -11.48 14.61
C LYS A 75 -3.74 -11.79 13.19
N VAL A 76 -4.48 -11.38 12.18
CA VAL A 76 -4.05 -11.55 10.79
C VAL A 76 -2.96 -10.52 10.46
N PRO A 77 -1.99 -10.86 9.61
CA PRO A 77 -1.06 -9.87 9.07
C PRO A 77 -1.79 -8.86 8.16
N CYS A 78 -1.14 -7.73 7.89
CA CYS A 78 -1.51 -6.88 6.76
C CYS A 78 -0.66 -7.34 5.59
N GLN A 79 -1.25 -8.05 4.64
CA GLN A 79 -0.54 -8.57 3.47
C GLN A 79 -1.54 -9.02 2.40
N VAL A 80 -1.10 -9.00 1.14
CA VAL A 80 -1.77 -9.70 0.04
C VAL A 80 -1.28 -11.15 -0.11
N CYS A 81 -2.19 -12.04 -0.51
CA CYS A 81 -1.87 -13.39 -0.97
C CYS A 81 -2.63 -13.74 -2.25
N TRP A 82 -2.03 -14.64 -3.02
CA TRP A 82 -2.65 -15.22 -4.20
C TRP A 82 -2.80 -16.73 -4.03
N ASP A 83 -3.96 -17.23 -4.42
CA ASP A 83 -4.25 -18.66 -4.48
C ASP A 83 -4.76 -19.07 -5.86
N ASN A 84 -4.46 -20.31 -6.25
CA ASN A 84 -4.95 -20.89 -7.49
C ASN A 84 -6.10 -21.84 -7.14
N THR A 85 -7.33 -21.44 -7.44
CA THR A 85 -8.52 -22.26 -7.25
C THR A 85 -8.91 -22.94 -8.57
N PRO A 86 -9.81 -23.95 -8.55
CA PRO A 86 -10.36 -24.53 -9.76
C PRO A 86 -11.07 -23.50 -10.67
N HIS A 87 -11.49 -22.36 -10.12
CA HIS A 87 -12.21 -21.31 -10.83
C HIS A 87 -11.31 -20.17 -11.31
N GLY A 88 -10.01 -20.25 -11.04
CA GLY A 88 -9.02 -19.26 -11.45
C GLY A 88 -8.18 -18.77 -10.28
N LYS A 89 -7.48 -17.66 -10.53
CA LYS A 89 -6.63 -17.04 -9.52
C LYS A 89 -7.48 -16.16 -8.60
N GLU A 90 -7.41 -16.40 -7.31
CA GLU A 90 -8.05 -15.56 -6.30
C GLU A 90 -7.02 -14.71 -5.56
N VAL A 91 -7.42 -13.49 -5.21
CA VAL A 91 -6.61 -12.53 -4.47
C VAL A 91 -7.23 -12.29 -3.11
N TYR A 92 -6.42 -12.45 -2.08
CA TYR A 92 -6.78 -12.28 -0.68
C TYR A 92 -6.02 -11.09 -0.09
N LEU A 93 -6.73 -10.13 0.46
CA LEU A 93 -6.16 -8.99 1.19
C LEU A 93 -6.46 -9.16 2.68
N PHE A 94 -5.44 -9.47 3.47
CA PHE A 94 -5.57 -9.61 4.92
C PHE A 94 -5.31 -8.26 5.58
N LEU A 95 -6.20 -7.83 6.47
CA LEU A 95 -6.17 -6.52 7.14
C LEU A 95 -6.29 -6.68 8.67
N GLY A 96 -5.11 -6.77 9.29
CA GLY A 96 -4.91 -6.95 10.72
C GLY A 96 -5.01 -5.68 11.57
N ASP A 97 -5.03 -5.82 12.90
CA ASP A 97 -5.04 -4.67 13.82
C ASP A 97 -3.77 -3.82 13.77
N LYS A 98 -2.66 -4.41 13.30
CA LYS A 98 -1.38 -3.69 13.16
C LYS A 98 -1.50 -2.44 12.29
N MET A 99 -2.41 -2.41 11.31
CA MET A 99 -2.65 -1.19 10.50
C MET A 99 -3.22 -0.03 11.32
N MET A 100 -3.88 -0.35 12.46
CA MET A 100 -4.58 0.61 13.31
C MET A 100 -3.76 1.02 14.54
N PHE A 101 -2.52 0.56 14.66
CA PHE A 101 -1.64 0.92 15.77
C PHE A 101 -0.97 2.26 15.54
N GLN A 102 -0.99 3.09 16.58
CA GLN A 102 -0.15 4.29 16.61
C GLN A 102 1.31 3.88 16.55
N TYR A 103 2.11 4.74 15.92
CA TYR A 103 3.54 4.58 15.97
C TYR A 103 4.03 4.66 17.42
N ASN A 104 4.66 3.59 17.91
CA ASN A 104 5.35 3.59 19.18
C ASN A 104 6.86 3.71 18.93
N LYS A 105 7.40 4.89 19.23
CA LYS A 105 8.82 5.24 19.00
C LYS A 105 9.78 4.32 19.75
N SER A 106 9.45 3.91 20.98
CA SER A 106 10.36 3.12 21.82
C SER A 106 10.58 1.70 21.27
N LEU A 107 9.53 1.07 20.73
CA LEU A 107 9.61 -0.27 20.16
C LEU A 107 10.49 -0.32 18.90
N GLN A 108 10.54 0.75 18.11
CA GLN A 108 11.41 0.78 16.93
C GLN A 108 12.85 1.19 17.25
N ASP A 109 13.07 2.05 18.25
CA ASP A 109 14.42 2.44 18.64
C ASP A 109 15.22 1.22 19.18
N GLU A 110 14.56 0.24 19.79
CA GLU A 110 15.18 -1.04 20.20
C GLU A 110 15.52 -1.96 19.01
N LEU A 111 14.69 -1.99 17.97
CA LEU A 111 14.87 -2.85 16.79
C LEU A 111 16.00 -2.39 15.84
N PHE A 112 16.39 -1.11 15.86
CA PHE A 112 17.38 -0.53 14.92
C PHE A 112 18.62 0.06 15.63
N SER A 113 19.10 -0.63 16.66
CA SER A 113 20.11 -0.15 17.62
C SER A 113 21.55 0.13 17.07
N SER A 114 21.83 0.13 15.76
CA SER A 114 23.23 0.18 15.28
C SER A 114 23.55 0.78 13.89
N GLY A 115 22.77 1.71 13.34
CA GLY A 115 23.17 2.34 12.06
C GLY A 115 22.44 3.64 11.69
N GLU A 116 22.98 4.36 10.71
CA GLU A 116 22.33 5.54 10.09
C GLU A 116 20.90 5.17 9.67
N LYS A 117 19.91 5.70 10.39
CA LYS A 117 18.50 5.42 10.14
C LYS A 117 18.08 6.08 8.84
N GLY A 118 17.91 5.30 7.77
CA GLY A 118 17.18 5.73 6.59
C GLY A 118 15.74 6.18 6.97
N PRO A 119 15.03 6.90 6.07
CA PRO A 119 13.64 7.26 6.30
C PRO A 119 12.80 6.00 6.50
N ARG A 120 11.74 6.11 7.32
CA ARG A 120 10.80 5.00 7.57
C ARG A 120 10.07 4.57 6.30
N GLY A 121 9.27 3.50 6.36
CA GLY A 121 8.34 3.14 5.27
C GLY A 121 7.44 4.29 4.84
N VAL A 122 6.95 4.27 3.61
CA VAL A 122 6.13 5.39 3.09
C VAL A 122 4.84 5.54 3.89
N CYS A 123 4.23 4.43 4.32
CA CYS A 123 3.06 4.43 5.21
C CYS A 123 3.30 5.15 6.54
N ASP A 124 4.50 4.96 7.12
CA ASP A 124 4.90 5.64 8.36
C ASP A 124 5.23 7.12 8.11
N GLN A 125 5.83 7.46 6.96
CA GLN A 125 6.03 8.85 6.59
C GLN A 125 4.70 9.58 6.45
N ILE A 126 3.70 8.96 5.81
CA ILE A 126 2.33 9.51 5.68
C ILE A 126 1.69 9.74 7.06
N TYR A 127 1.87 8.81 8.00
CA TYR A 127 1.44 9.00 9.39
C TYR A 127 2.05 10.26 10.01
N ASP A 128 3.36 10.43 9.86
CA ASP A 128 4.07 11.59 10.41
C ASP A 128 3.63 12.89 9.76
N ASP A 129 3.44 12.90 8.45
CA ASP A 129 2.98 14.07 7.68
C ASP A 129 1.58 14.49 8.17
N GLN A 130 0.64 13.54 8.29
CA GLN A 130 -0.70 13.82 8.82
C GLN A 130 -0.66 14.30 10.27
N LYS A 131 0.20 13.71 11.10
CA LYS A 131 0.36 14.13 12.50
C LYS A 131 0.86 15.57 12.58
N ARG A 132 1.90 15.92 11.81
CA ARG A 132 2.45 17.27 11.75
C ARG A 132 1.42 18.28 11.24
N PHE A 133 0.63 17.90 10.24
CA PHE A 133 -0.45 18.73 9.70
C PHE A 133 -1.49 19.07 10.78
N ILE A 134 -1.96 18.07 11.52
CA ILE A 134 -2.95 18.28 12.60
C ILE A 134 -2.36 19.16 13.71
N GLU A 135 -1.10 18.92 14.11
CA GLU A 135 -0.42 19.68 15.17
C GLU A 135 -0.11 21.14 14.74
N ASN A 136 0.12 21.38 13.44
CA ASN A 136 0.61 22.67 12.93
C ASN A 136 -0.27 23.21 11.79
N ARG A 137 -1.59 23.07 11.90
CA ARG A 137 -2.56 23.41 10.83
C ARG A 137 -2.44 24.85 10.30
N ALA A 138 -1.92 25.77 11.11
CA ALA A 138 -1.70 27.18 10.74
C ALA A 138 -0.42 27.43 9.91
N LEU A 139 0.52 26.48 9.85
CA LEU A 139 1.81 26.64 9.18
C LEU A 139 1.92 25.87 7.85
N TRP A 140 0.98 24.96 7.59
CA TRP A 140 1.00 24.07 6.43
C TRP A 140 0.02 24.53 5.35
N CYS A 141 0.39 25.60 4.63
CA CYS A 141 -0.34 26.05 3.44
C CYS A 141 0.31 25.63 2.11
N CYS A 142 1.47 24.96 2.13
CA CYS A 142 2.34 24.87 0.93
C CYS A 142 2.77 23.45 0.50
N CYS A 143 2.38 22.40 1.23
CA CYS A 143 2.75 21.02 0.91
C CYS A 143 1.46 20.21 0.80
N TYR A 144 0.81 20.24 -0.36
CA TYR A 144 -0.54 19.73 -0.54
C TYR A 144 -0.51 18.23 -0.87
N SER A 145 -0.85 17.34 0.07
CA SER A 145 -1.36 16.02 -0.32
C SER A 145 -2.85 16.18 -0.68
N PRO A 146 -3.30 15.67 -1.85
CA PRO A 146 -4.69 15.82 -2.28
C PRO A 146 -5.71 15.16 -1.32
N HIS A 147 -5.24 14.37 -0.35
CA HIS A 147 -6.04 13.53 0.53
C HIS A 147 -6.00 13.95 2.01
N GLU A 148 -5.30 15.04 2.37
CA GLU A 148 -5.09 15.47 3.77
C GLU A 148 -6.38 15.76 4.55
N GLN A 149 -7.47 16.12 3.86
CA GLN A 149 -8.77 16.45 4.46
C GLN A 149 -9.62 15.21 4.76
N ASP A 150 -9.28 14.05 4.18
CA ASP A 150 -10.11 12.85 4.23
C ASP A 150 -9.88 12.04 5.51
N TYR A 151 -8.88 12.41 6.33
CA TYR A 151 -8.50 11.66 7.52
C TYR A 151 -9.00 12.30 8.80
N GLN A 152 -9.70 11.50 9.59
CA GLN A 152 -10.09 11.86 10.96
C GLN A 152 -8.90 11.78 11.94
N SER A 153 -7.83 11.05 11.60
CA SER A 153 -6.63 10.90 12.45
C SER A 153 -5.40 10.42 11.66
N PRO A 154 -4.17 10.59 12.20
CA PRO A 154 -2.96 10.04 11.60
C PRO A 154 -3.00 8.51 11.46
N VAL A 155 -3.62 7.82 12.42
CA VAL A 155 -3.82 6.35 12.37
C VAL A 155 -4.66 5.97 11.16
N SER A 156 -5.73 6.72 10.88
CA SER A 156 -6.56 6.49 9.70
C SER A 156 -5.77 6.68 8.40
N ALA A 157 -4.88 7.67 8.35
CA ALA A 157 -4.01 7.90 7.19
C ALA A 157 -3.05 6.73 6.97
N LYS A 158 -2.36 6.29 8.02
CA LYS A 158 -1.49 5.11 7.97
C LYS A 158 -2.23 3.85 7.54
N ALA A 159 -3.38 3.57 8.14
CA ALA A 159 -4.19 2.41 7.81
C ALA A 159 -4.59 2.41 6.33
N THR A 160 -4.99 3.58 5.81
CA THR A 160 -5.31 3.76 4.39
C THR A 160 -4.08 3.56 3.51
N ALA A 161 -2.92 4.10 3.88
CA ALA A 161 -1.66 3.94 3.14
C ALA A 161 -1.20 2.48 3.08
N ILE A 162 -1.36 1.71 4.17
CA ILE A 162 -1.08 0.28 4.19
C ILE A 162 -1.95 -0.46 3.17
N VAL A 163 -3.24 -0.15 3.10
CA VAL A 163 -4.11 -0.77 2.08
C VAL A 163 -3.66 -0.40 0.67
N VAL A 164 -3.28 0.87 0.41
CA VAL A 164 -2.73 1.29 -0.88
C VAL A 164 -1.46 0.53 -1.23
N HIS A 165 -0.57 0.29 -0.26
CA HIS A 165 0.64 -0.50 -0.44
C HIS A 165 0.32 -1.93 -0.88
N GLU A 166 -0.60 -2.61 -0.20
CA GLU A 166 -1.01 -3.97 -0.57
C GLU A 166 -1.70 -4.02 -1.95
N LEU A 167 -2.51 -3.00 -2.27
CA LEU A 167 -3.08 -2.85 -3.62
C LEU A 167 -1.97 -2.65 -4.66
N GLY A 168 -0.88 -1.95 -4.31
CA GLY A 168 0.32 -1.80 -5.14
C GLY A 168 0.97 -3.13 -5.51
N HIS A 169 1.03 -4.09 -4.59
CA HIS A 169 1.48 -5.45 -4.91
C HIS A 169 0.57 -6.18 -5.90
N ILE A 170 -0.75 -6.02 -5.75
CA ILE A 170 -1.73 -6.62 -6.69
C ILE A 170 -1.57 -6.03 -8.09
N LEU A 171 -1.49 -4.70 -8.17
CA LEU A 171 -1.25 -3.95 -9.39
C LEU A 171 0.03 -4.38 -10.09
N HIS A 172 1.12 -4.47 -9.34
CA HIS A 172 2.42 -4.90 -9.86
C HIS A 172 2.34 -6.32 -10.44
N GLU A 173 1.78 -7.29 -9.72
CA GLU A 173 1.70 -8.67 -10.23
C GLU A 173 0.85 -8.78 -11.50
N ASN A 174 -0.22 -8.00 -11.60
CA ASN A 174 -1.07 -7.98 -12.78
C ASN A 174 -0.40 -7.32 -13.98
N ASN A 175 0.40 -6.26 -13.74
CA ASN A 175 1.10 -5.53 -14.79
C ASN A 175 2.32 -6.29 -15.33
N ASP A 176 3.15 -6.82 -14.44
CA ASP A 176 4.32 -7.62 -14.80
C ASP A 176 4.48 -8.83 -13.86
N LYS A 177 3.69 -9.86 -14.18
CA LYS A 177 3.69 -11.13 -13.46
C LYS A 177 5.08 -11.78 -13.44
N GLU A 178 5.81 -11.69 -14.54
CA GLU A 178 7.10 -12.34 -14.65
C GLU A 178 8.11 -11.69 -13.71
N SER A 179 8.26 -10.36 -13.77
CA SER A 179 9.12 -9.61 -12.85
C SER A 179 8.73 -9.86 -11.39
N PHE A 180 7.44 -9.75 -11.07
CA PHE A 180 6.92 -9.94 -9.71
C PHE A 180 7.31 -11.30 -9.10
N TRP A 181 7.10 -12.40 -9.83
CA TRP A 181 7.40 -13.74 -9.32
C TRP A 181 8.88 -14.11 -9.44
N GLN A 182 9.64 -13.53 -10.37
CA GLN A 182 11.09 -13.67 -10.41
C GLN A 182 11.75 -13.02 -9.18
N ASN A 183 11.28 -11.84 -8.79
CA ASN A 183 11.77 -11.12 -7.61
C ASN A 183 11.51 -11.86 -6.29
N ASN A 184 10.50 -12.74 -6.26
CA ASN A 184 10.22 -13.62 -5.12
C ASN A 184 11.09 -14.90 -5.07
N LYS A 185 11.90 -15.20 -6.12
CA LYS A 185 12.78 -16.37 -6.13
C LYS A 185 14.09 -16.06 -5.40
N ILE A 186 14.36 -16.84 -4.35
CA ILE A 186 15.58 -16.73 -3.52
C ILE A 186 16.88 -16.89 -4.34
N ALA A 187 16.83 -17.58 -5.49
CA ALA A 187 18.01 -17.97 -6.25
C ALA A 187 18.71 -16.82 -7.02
N SER A 188 18.08 -15.65 -7.20
CA SER A 188 18.69 -14.50 -7.88
C SER A 188 17.99 -13.20 -7.47
N PRO A 189 18.20 -12.71 -6.24
CA PRO A 189 17.54 -11.49 -5.79
C PRO A 189 18.05 -10.32 -6.63
N LYS A 190 17.16 -9.68 -7.38
CA LYS A 190 17.46 -8.38 -7.97
C LYS A 190 17.67 -7.38 -6.83
N VAL A 191 18.74 -6.61 -6.93
CA VAL A 191 19.15 -5.66 -5.91
C VAL A 191 18.75 -4.26 -6.35
N ILE A 192 17.82 -3.65 -5.62
CA ILE A 192 17.59 -2.21 -5.71
C ILE A 192 18.80 -1.53 -5.06
N SER A 193 19.37 -0.53 -5.74
CA SER A 193 20.49 0.24 -5.19
C SER A 193 20.14 0.78 -3.80
N ALA A 194 21.05 0.61 -2.84
CA ALA A 194 20.87 1.07 -1.46
C ALA A 194 20.55 2.57 -1.38
N ASP A 195 21.10 3.37 -2.30
CA ASP A 195 20.84 4.81 -2.37
C ASP A 195 19.41 5.13 -2.83
N LEU A 196 18.83 4.33 -3.73
CA LEU A 196 17.44 4.46 -4.16
C LEU A 196 16.50 3.96 -3.06
N ALA A 197 16.80 2.81 -2.47
CA ALA A 197 16.03 2.23 -1.37
C ALA A 197 15.94 3.21 -0.19
N ARG A 198 17.07 3.84 0.18
CA ARG A 198 17.14 4.85 1.25
C ARG A 198 16.34 6.11 0.95
N GLN A 199 16.04 6.44 -0.31
CA GLN A 199 15.18 7.59 -0.62
C GLN A 199 13.70 7.26 -0.49
N VAL A 200 13.32 6.00 -0.64
CA VAL A 200 11.92 5.56 -0.56
C VAL A 200 11.53 5.22 0.87
N GLY A 201 12.29 4.35 1.53
CA GLY A 201 11.99 3.93 2.90
C GLY A 201 12.77 2.69 3.34
N SER A 202 12.88 2.52 4.66
CA SER A 202 13.66 1.47 5.30
C SER A 202 13.17 0.05 4.99
N TYR A 203 11.89 -0.14 4.64
CA TYR A 203 11.34 -1.46 4.27
C TYR A 203 11.86 -1.96 2.92
N VAL A 204 12.41 -1.08 2.08
CA VAL A 204 13.04 -1.44 0.81
C VAL A 204 14.48 -1.95 0.99
N ILE A 205 15.07 -1.71 2.17
CA ILE A 205 16.44 -2.14 2.47
C ILE A 205 16.44 -3.66 2.67
N GLY A 206 16.96 -4.41 1.67
CA GLY A 206 17.05 -5.87 1.76
C GLY A 206 16.79 -6.66 0.48
N ASN A 207 16.93 -6.06 -0.70
CA ASN A 207 16.74 -6.72 -2.01
C ASN A 207 15.32 -7.24 -2.23
N ASN A 208 14.32 -6.42 -1.90
CA ASN A 208 12.93 -6.74 -2.21
C ASN A 208 12.34 -5.72 -3.21
N PRO A 209 12.52 -5.94 -4.53
CA PRO A 209 11.94 -5.08 -5.55
C PRO A 209 10.42 -4.97 -5.47
N ASN A 210 9.73 -6.00 -4.97
CA ASN A 210 8.28 -5.97 -4.85
C ASN A 210 7.83 -4.93 -3.80
N GLU A 211 8.55 -4.84 -2.68
CA GLU A 211 8.33 -3.80 -1.65
C GLU A 211 8.71 -2.41 -2.17
N PHE A 212 9.80 -2.31 -2.94
CA PHE A 212 10.16 -1.05 -3.60
C PHE A 212 9.02 -0.53 -4.47
N VAL A 213 8.47 -1.40 -5.33
CA VAL A 213 7.36 -1.04 -6.22
C VAL A 213 6.13 -0.65 -5.41
N ALA A 214 5.76 -1.41 -4.37
CA ALA A 214 4.60 -1.08 -3.53
C ALA A 214 4.76 0.23 -2.74
N GLU A 215 5.95 0.50 -2.20
CA GLU A 215 6.25 1.74 -1.47
C GLU A 215 6.26 2.96 -2.41
N VAL A 216 6.92 2.86 -3.57
CA VAL A 216 6.91 3.95 -4.57
C VAL A 216 5.50 4.22 -5.07
N PHE A 217 4.73 3.16 -5.38
CA PHE A 217 3.33 3.29 -5.79
C PHE A 217 2.51 4.02 -4.71
N THR A 218 2.67 3.62 -3.44
CA THR A 218 2.00 4.28 -2.31
C THR A 218 2.35 5.75 -2.23
N GLY A 219 3.63 6.10 -2.39
CA GLY A 219 4.06 7.49 -2.42
C GLY A 219 3.40 8.28 -3.55
N LEU A 220 3.38 7.71 -4.76
CA LEU A 220 2.79 8.36 -5.94
C LEU A 220 1.28 8.60 -5.78
N VAL A 221 0.54 7.63 -5.24
CA VAL A 221 -0.90 7.79 -4.91
C VAL A 221 -1.12 8.95 -3.93
N TYR A 222 -0.18 9.15 -2.99
CA TYR A 222 -0.21 10.24 -2.03
C TYR A 222 0.45 11.54 -2.53
N GLY A 223 0.73 11.64 -3.84
CA GLY A 223 1.29 12.84 -4.46
C GLY A 223 2.78 13.08 -4.17
N LYS A 224 3.49 12.11 -3.59
CA LYS A 224 4.96 12.22 -3.42
C LYS A 224 5.63 12.26 -4.78
N ARG A 225 6.61 13.14 -4.91
CA ARG A 225 7.49 13.21 -6.08
C ARG A 225 8.76 12.44 -5.81
N TYR A 226 9.13 11.59 -6.75
CA TYR A 226 10.38 10.85 -6.72
C TYR A 226 11.34 11.38 -7.79
N SER A 227 12.64 11.16 -7.58
CA SER A 227 13.65 11.51 -8.58
C SER A 227 13.49 10.64 -9.84
N GLU A 228 14.00 11.13 -10.97
CA GLU A 228 13.96 10.38 -12.24
C GLU A 228 14.58 8.99 -12.12
N GLY A 229 15.64 8.83 -11.29
CA GLY A 229 16.26 7.54 -11.03
C GLY A 229 15.33 6.54 -10.34
N ILE A 230 14.53 6.99 -9.37
CA ILE A 230 13.54 6.14 -8.69
C ILE A 230 12.42 5.75 -9.64
N ILE A 231 11.91 6.70 -10.44
CA ILE A 231 10.83 6.41 -11.40
C ILE A 231 11.31 5.42 -12.48
N LYS A 232 12.52 5.60 -13.02
CA LYS A 232 13.10 4.65 -13.98
C LYS A 232 13.24 3.24 -13.40
N GLU A 233 13.71 3.13 -12.15
CA GLU A 233 13.83 1.83 -11.49
C GLU A 233 12.45 1.22 -11.19
N TYR A 234 11.47 2.06 -10.79
CA TYR A 234 10.09 1.65 -10.54
C TYR A 234 9.43 1.06 -11.79
N GLU A 235 9.54 1.75 -12.92
CA GLU A 235 9.02 1.28 -14.21
C GLU A 235 9.72 0.00 -14.66
N LYS A 236 11.07 -0.04 -14.55
CA LYS A 236 11.89 -1.21 -14.90
C LYS A 236 11.48 -2.45 -14.11
N GLU A 237 11.09 -2.29 -12.85
CA GLU A 237 10.66 -3.42 -12.03
C GLU A 237 9.20 -3.82 -12.23
N GLY A 238 8.43 -3.12 -13.08
CA GLY A 238 7.04 -3.46 -13.41
C GLY A 238 5.98 -2.60 -12.72
N GLY A 239 6.37 -1.46 -12.17
CA GLY A 239 5.47 -0.51 -11.53
C GLY A 239 4.44 0.11 -12.49
N VAL A 240 3.25 0.40 -11.97
CA VAL A 240 2.15 1.04 -12.71
C VAL A 240 2.12 2.53 -12.39
N LEU A 241 2.41 3.37 -13.38
CA LEU A 241 2.35 4.82 -13.18
C LEU A 241 0.90 5.30 -13.05
N PRO A 242 0.54 5.98 -11.94
CA PRO A 242 -0.76 6.62 -11.84
C PRO A 242 -0.92 7.75 -12.86
N VAL A 243 -2.15 7.93 -13.34
CA VAL A 243 -2.59 8.87 -14.39
C VAL A 243 -2.61 10.32 -13.90
N TRP A 244 -2.16 10.61 -12.67
CA TRP A 244 -1.85 12.00 -12.33
C TRP A 244 -0.98 12.55 -13.44
N ASP A 245 -1.33 13.72 -13.93
CA ASP A 245 -0.48 14.41 -14.89
C ASP A 245 0.84 14.76 -14.19
N ILE A 246 1.78 13.80 -14.18
CA ILE A 246 3.14 13.98 -13.64
C ILE A 246 3.85 15.07 -14.47
N ARG A 247 3.34 15.38 -15.67
CA ARG A 247 3.78 16.50 -16.49
C ARG A 247 3.12 17.83 -16.08
N GLY A 248 1.90 17.79 -15.53
CA GLY A 248 1.10 18.94 -15.10
C GLY A 248 1.47 19.55 -13.76
N ILE A 249 2.23 18.85 -12.89
CA ILE A 249 2.83 19.47 -11.69
C ILE A 249 4.31 19.87 -11.92
N ILE A 250 4.81 19.72 -13.15
CA ILE A 250 5.99 20.41 -13.70
C ILE A 250 5.57 21.29 -14.90
N LEU A 251 4.36 21.84 -14.92
CA LEU A 251 4.04 22.97 -15.78
C LEU A 251 3.13 23.88 -14.94
N ASN A 252 3.43 25.18 -14.88
CA ASN A 252 2.45 26.14 -14.38
C ASN A 252 1.20 26.08 -15.29
N GLU A 253 0.11 26.75 -14.91
CA GLU A 253 -1.17 26.85 -15.66
C GLU A 253 -1.04 27.33 -17.13
N ARG A 254 0.19 27.56 -17.62
CA ARG A 254 0.53 28.03 -18.97
C ARG A 254 1.33 27.03 -19.81
N GLY A 255 1.65 25.84 -19.30
CA GLY A 255 2.29 24.80 -20.12
C GLY A 255 3.78 25.03 -20.43
N GLU A 256 4.49 25.82 -19.64
CA GLU A 256 5.93 26.08 -19.84
C GLU A 256 6.83 25.24 -18.92
N LYS A 257 7.81 24.54 -19.52
CA LYS A 257 8.85 23.78 -18.79
C LYS A 257 9.73 24.73 -18.00
N ARG A 258 9.95 24.44 -16.71
CA ARG A 258 11.07 25.03 -15.95
C ARG A 258 12.40 24.41 -16.37
#